data_AF-A0A316L8F6-F1
#
_entry.id   AF-A0A316L8F6-F1
#
_cell.length_a   1.000
_cell.length_b   1.000
_cell.length_c   1.000
_cell.angle_alpha   90.00
_cell.angle_beta   90.00
_cell.angle_gamma   90.00
#
_symmetry.space_group_name_H-M   'P 1'
#
loop_
_entity.id
_entity.type
_entity.pdbx_description
1 polymer ?
#
loop_
_entity_poly.entity_id
_entity_poly.type
_entity_poly.pdbx_seq_one_letter_code
_entity_poly.pdbx_strand_id
1 'polypeptide(L)'
;MKLYHVSYDRIRKFELRIPQNRLPGEDSRVPRICLSTSVERCINAKPSQGQALYTAQQYGLRTALYIYEFDVNDIPTDVLIGPDELKRQFGVVDAKINGEHWLLDCTIPYKETRKEFVRGSFLPPDDCHPYAFALRLFLEDGHSALAENIEAAVAKMSQRKTGRRITTDMVILALSGEIATAAHKIS
;
A
#
# COMPACT_ATOMS: atom_id res chain seq x y z
N MET A 1 -15.24 15.11 0.44
CA MET A 1 -14.46 14.15 -0.38
C MET A 1 -13.70 13.25 0.58
N LYS A 2 -13.39 11.99 0.22
CA LYS A 2 -12.59 11.10 1.06
C LYS A 2 -11.22 10.86 0.44
N LEU A 3 -10.20 10.77 1.28
CA LEU A 3 -8.86 10.34 0.93
C LEU A 3 -8.50 9.10 1.75
N TYR A 4 -7.66 8.24 1.20
CA TYR A 4 -7.37 6.93 1.78
C TYR A 4 -5.87 6.73 1.96
N HIS A 5 -5.50 6.03 3.03
CA HIS A 5 -4.22 5.34 3.16
C HIS A 5 -4.47 3.85 3.28
N VAL A 6 -3.65 3.02 2.63
CA VAL A 6 -3.78 1.55 2.66
C VAL A 6 -2.48 0.89 3.08
N SER A 7 -2.59 0.00 4.06
CA SER A 7 -1.47 -0.76 4.60
C SER A 7 -1.81 -2.24 4.68
N TYR A 8 -0.82 -3.10 4.45
CA TYR A 8 -0.95 -4.54 4.69
C TYR A 8 -0.85 -4.89 6.18
N ASP A 9 -0.17 -4.04 6.96
CA ASP A 9 -0.03 -4.19 8.40
C ASP A 9 -0.75 -3.05 9.12
N ARG A 10 -1.39 -3.35 10.26
CA ARG A 10 -2.10 -2.35 11.05
C ARG A 10 -1.17 -1.25 11.54
N ILE A 11 -1.55 0.00 11.31
CA ILE A 11 -0.91 1.20 11.85
C ILE A 11 -1.62 1.59 13.14
N ARG A 12 -0.96 1.40 14.29
CA ARG A 12 -1.52 1.78 15.60
C ARG A 12 -1.57 3.29 15.82
N LYS A 13 -0.59 3.99 15.26
CA LYS A 13 -0.44 5.45 15.32
C LYS A 13 0.29 5.90 14.06
N PHE A 14 -0.23 6.92 13.41
CA PHE A 14 0.47 7.54 12.29
C PHE A 14 1.63 8.40 12.80
N GLU A 15 2.75 8.28 12.10
CA GLU A 15 3.91 9.15 12.24
C GLU A 15 4.27 9.64 10.84
N LEU A 16 4.61 10.93 10.73
CA LEU A 16 5.12 11.47 9.49
C LEU A 16 6.48 10.82 9.21
N ARG A 17 6.65 10.31 8.00
CA ARG A 17 7.89 9.64 7.59
C ARG A 17 8.29 10.03 6.20
N ILE A 18 9.58 10.02 5.95
CA ILE A 18 10.10 10.06 4.58
C ILE A 18 9.97 8.62 4.04
N PRO A 19 9.17 8.37 2.98
CA PRO A 19 9.04 7.04 2.39
C PRO A 19 10.41 6.48 2.02
N GLN A 20 10.74 5.24 2.35
CA GLN A 20 12.09 4.70 2.08
C GLN A 20 12.37 4.50 0.59
N ASN A 21 11.34 4.07 -0.15
CA ASN A 21 11.35 3.90 -1.59
C ASN A 21 10.56 5.05 -2.21
N ARG A 22 11.16 5.72 -3.20
CA ARG A 22 10.65 6.93 -3.86
C ARG A 22 11.08 6.89 -5.32
N LEU A 23 10.36 7.58 -6.20
CA LEU A 23 10.80 7.72 -7.59
C LEU A 23 12.06 8.58 -7.69
N PRO A 24 12.92 8.38 -8.70
CA PRO A 24 14.05 9.27 -8.94
C PRO A 24 13.59 10.72 -9.10
N GLY A 25 14.17 11.63 -8.30
CA GLY A 25 13.82 13.06 -8.31
C GLY A 25 12.68 13.45 -7.36
N GLU A 26 12.00 12.49 -6.72
CA GLU A 26 11.00 12.77 -5.70
C GLU A 26 11.65 13.33 -4.41
N ASP A 27 11.01 14.30 -3.77
CA ASP A 27 11.53 14.93 -2.55
C ASP A 27 11.78 13.90 -1.44
N SER A 28 12.98 13.98 -0.86
CA SER A 28 13.49 13.05 0.15
C SER A 28 13.63 13.68 1.54
N ARG A 29 12.97 14.82 1.78
CA ARG A 29 13.18 15.63 2.97
C ARG A 29 11.91 15.86 3.78
N VAL A 30 10.78 16.04 3.11
CA VAL A 30 9.49 16.31 3.76
C VAL A 30 8.90 15.01 4.32
N PRO A 31 8.70 14.85 5.64
CA PRO A 31 7.98 13.71 6.19
C PRO A 31 6.47 13.83 5.90
N ARG A 32 5.82 12.75 5.46
CA ARG A 32 4.39 12.77 5.08
C ARG A 32 3.65 11.47 5.38
N ILE A 33 2.32 11.55 5.34
CA ILE A 33 1.42 10.42 5.11
C ILE A 33 0.94 10.54 3.66
N CYS A 34 1.23 9.53 2.83
CA CYS A 34 0.71 9.46 1.46
C CYS A 34 -0.75 9.01 1.48
N LEU A 35 -1.62 9.82 0.89
CA LEU A 35 -3.04 9.53 0.70
C LEU A 35 -3.38 9.46 -0.79
N SER A 36 -4.50 8.83 -1.13
CA SER A 36 -5.03 8.84 -2.50
C SER A 36 -6.55 8.87 -2.53
N THR A 37 -7.13 9.17 -3.69
CA THR A 37 -8.58 9.24 -3.92
C THR A 37 -9.27 7.87 -3.96
N SER A 38 -8.53 6.75 -4.03
CA SER A 38 -9.11 5.41 -3.94
C SER A 38 -8.14 4.39 -3.33
N VAL A 39 -8.67 3.27 -2.84
CA VAL A 39 -7.90 2.16 -2.25
C VAL A 39 -6.96 1.52 -3.29
N GLU A 40 -7.44 1.32 -4.51
CA GLU A 40 -6.67 0.76 -5.62
C GLU A 40 -5.50 1.66 -5.99
N ARG A 41 -5.73 2.97 -6.06
CA ARG A 41 -4.66 3.95 -6.33
C ARG A 41 -3.65 4.01 -5.19
N CYS A 42 -4.06 3.83 -3.92
CA CYS A 42 -3.12 3.67 -2.82
C CYS A 42 -2.18 2.49 -3.03
N ILE A 43 -2.71 1.35 -3.50
CA ILE A 43 -1.93 0.13 -3.74
C ILE A 43 -1.01 0.31 -4.94
N ASN A 44 -1.49 0.92 -6.01
CA ASN A 44 -0.71 1.20 -7.22
C ASN A 44 0.43 2.17 -6.97
N ALA A 45 0.29 3.13 -6.04
CA ALA A 45 1.35 4.04 -5.64
C ALA A 45 2.43 3.38 -4.75
N LYS A 46 2.23 2.14 -4.27
CA LYS A 46 3.25 1.45 -3.48
C LYS A 46 4.42 1.04 -4.38
N PRO A 47 5.66 0.92 -3.85
CA PRO A 47 6.82 0.49 -4.63
C PRO A 47 6.66 -0.86 -5.34
N SER A 48 5.94 -1.80 -4.73
CA SER A 48 5.62 -3.11 -5.30
C SER A 48 4.30 -3.12 -6.09
N GLN A 49 3.62 -1.98 -6.19
CA GLN A 49 2.26 -1.84 -6.69
C GLN A 49 1.32 -2.94 -6.13
N GLY A 50 0.47 -3.52 -6.99
CA GLY A 50 -0.38 -4.66 -6.69
C GLY A 50 0.30 -6.03 -6.69
N GLN A 51 1.63 -6.13 -6.86
CA GLN A 51 2.33 -7.42 -7.06
C GLN A 51 2.11 -8.38 -5.88
N ALA A 52 2.12 -7.89 -4.64
CA ALA A 52 1.89 -8.73 -3.46
C ALA A 52 0.47 -9.34 -3.49
N LEU A 53 -0.55 -8.54 -3.84
CA LEU A 53 -1.92 -9.04 -3.96
C LEU A 53 -2.09 -9.99 -5.15
N TYR A 54 -1.41 -9.73 -6.26
CA TYR A 54 -1.39 -10.64 -7.40
C TYR A 54 -0.82 -12.00 -6.97
N THR A 55 0.34 -11.99 -6.31
CA THR A 55 0.97 -13.20 -5.77
C THR A 55 0.07 -13.91 -4.76
N ALA A 56 -0.55 -13.17 -3.83
CA ALA A 56 -1.51 -13.75 -2.89
C ALA A 56 -2.65 -14.48 -3.61
N GLN A 57 -3.22 -13.87 -4.65
CA GLN A 57 -4.25 -14.50 -5.46
C GLN A 57 -3.77 -15.78 -6.16
N GLN A 58 -2.57 -15.76 -6.77
CA GLN A 58 -2.02 -16.93 -7.46
C GLN A 58 -1.86 -18.14 -6.52
N TYR A 59 -1.56 -17.89 -5.25
CA TYR A 59 -1.35 -18.94 -4.24
C TYR A 59 -2.57 -19.17 -3.32
N GLY A 60 -3.73 -18.57 -3.63
CA GLY A 60 -4.95 -18.74 -2.82
C GLY A 60 -4.83 -18.17 -1.39
N LEU A 61 -3.92 -17.22 -1.18
CA LEU A 61 -3.73 -16.56 0.12
C LEU A 61 -4.78 -15.45 0.32
N ARG A 62 -5.35 -15.39 1.52
CA ARG A 62 -6.17 -14.26 1.98
C ARG A 62 -5.27 -13.24 2.68
N THR A 63 -5.33 -11.99 2.27
CA THR A 63 -4.45 -10.94 2.80
C THR A 63 -5.27 -9.83 3.44
N ALA A 64 -4.94 -9.45 4.68
CA ALA A 64 -5.57 -8.32 5.34
C ALA A 64 -5.11 -7.00 4.71
N LEU A 65 -6.06 -6.07 4.56
CA LEU A 65 -5.82 -4.69 4.16
C LEU A 65 -6.45 -3.77 5.20
N TYR A 66 -5.62 -2.90 5.76
CA TYR A 66 -6.03 -1.84 6.67
C TYR A 66 -6.22 -0.56 5.86
N ILE A 67 -7.47 -0.11 5.80
CA ILE A 67 -7.90 1.08 5.07
C ILE A 67 -8.15 2.18 6.10
N TYR A 68 -7.51 3.32 5.88
CA TYR A 68 -7.64 4.51 6.71
C TYR A 68 -8.29 5.60 5.86
N GLU A 69 -9.54 5.94 6.18
CA GLU A 69 -10.30 6.97 5.47
C GLU A 69 -10.23 8.30 6.22
N PHE A 70 -9.86 9.37 5.50
CA PHE A 70 -9.80 10.73 5.98
C PHE A 70 -10.88 11.56 5.26
N ASP A 71 -11.69 12.31 6.01
CA ASP A 71 -12.59 13.29 5.41
C ASP A 71 -11.82 14.57 5.11
N VAL A 72 -11.82 15.01 3.86
CA VAL A 72 -11.13 16.23 3.43
C VAL A 72 -11.67 17.47 4.15
N ASN A 73 -12.94 17.44 4.59
CA ASN A 73 -13.52 18.54 5.35
C ASN A 73 -12.91 18.70 6.75
N ASP A 74 -12.26 17.64 7.27
CA ASP A 74 -11.58 17.65 8.57
C ASP A 74 -10.09 18.02 8.43
N ILE A 75 -9.60 18.27 7.21
CA ILE A 75 -8.18 18.54 6.93
C ILE A 75 -7.96 20.03 6.66
N PRO A 76 -7.13 20.72 7.46
CA PRO A 76 -6.70 22.08 7.14
C PRO A 76 -5.95 22.14 5.79
N THR A 77 -6.24 23.16 4.99
CA THR A 77 -5.69 23.29 3.63
C THR A 77 -4.16 23.39 3.60
N ASP A 78 -3.56 23.96 4.64
CA ASP A 78 -2.11 24.17 4.75
C ASP A 78 -1.32 22.89 5.08
N VAL A 79 -2.00 21.83 5.53
CA VAL A 79 -1.37 20.53 5.81
C VAL A 79 -1.66 19.47 4.74
N LEU A 80 -2.40 19.81 3.68
CA LEU A 80 -2.76 18.89 2.59
C LEU A 80 -2.21 19.36 1.25
N ILE A 81 -1.18 18.69 0.75
CA ILE A 81 -0.60 18.98 -0.56
C ILE A 81 -1.27 18.11 -1.63
N GLY A 82 -1.82 18.76 -2.66
CA GLY A 82 -2.51 18.09 -3.76
C GLY A 82 -1.59 17.64 -4.91
N PRO A 83 -2.09 16.79 -5.83
CA PRO A 83 -1.30 16.16 -6.89
C PRO A 83 -0.56 17.14 -7.80
N ASP A 84 -1.20 18.27 -8.09
CA ASP A 84 -0.66 19.34 -8.93
C ASP A 84 0.59 19.96 -8.32
N GLU A 85 0.56 20.20 -7.01
CA GLU A 85 1.67 20.76 -6.26
C GLU A 85 2.77 19.73 -6.01
N LEU A 86 2.41 18.49 -5.68
CA LEU A 86 3.36 17.38 -5.55
C LEU A 86 4.22 17.20 -6.80
N LYS A 87 3.61 17.23 -7.98
CA LYS A 87 4.35 17.13 -9.24
C LYS A 87 5.27 18.32 -9.48
N ARG A 88 4.78 19.54 -9.26
CA ARG A 88 5.53 20.78 -9.59
C ARG A 88 6.66 21.08 -8.60
N GLN A 89 6.43 20.89 -7.31
CA GLN A 89 7.33 21.33 -6.25
C GLN A 89 8.14 20.19 -5.62
N PHE A 90 7.59 18.96 -5.62
CA PHE A 90 8.16 17.82 -4.91
C PHE A 90 8.61 16.67 -5.82
N GLY A 91 8.52 16.83 -7.14
CA GLY A 91 9.01 15.86 -8.11
C GLY A 91 8.22 14.54 -8.16
N VAL A 92 7.03 14.49 -7.57
CA VAL A 92 6.15 13.30 -7.60
C VAL A 92 5.44 13.22 -8.96
N VAL A 93 6.13 12.69 -9.96
CA VAL A 93 5.70 12.77 -11.38
C VAL A 93 4.40 12.05 -11.68
N ASP A 94 4.09 11.02 -10.90
CA ASP A 94 2.91 10.15 -11.00
C ASP A 94 1.77 10.56 -10.06
N ALA A 95 1.92 11.65 -9.30
CA ALA A 95 0.91 12.08 -8.32
C ALA A 95 -0.48 12.24 -8.93
N LYS A 96 -0.59 12.80 -10.15
CA LYS A 96 -1.88 12.93 -10.84
C LYS A 96 -2.51 11.60 -11.22
N ILE A 97 -1.69 10.65 -11.65
CA ILE A 97 -2.13 9.32 -12.06
C ILE A 97 -2.69 8.58 -10.85
N ASN A 98 -1.96 8.63 -9.74
CA ASN A 98 -2.33 7.98 -8.49
C ASN A 98 -3.29 8.80 -7.63
N GLY A 99 -3.68 10.01 -8.07
CA GLY A 99 -4.45 10.93 -7.22
C GLY A 99 -3.80 11.16 -5.86
N GLU A 100 -2.47 11.17 -5.81
CA GLU A 100 -1.68 11.22 -4.58
C GLU A 100 -1.77 12.60 -3.93
N HIS A 101 -1.93 12.58 -2.61
CA HIS A 101 -1.88 13.74 -1.75
C HIS A 101 -0.90 13.46 -0.61
N TRP A 102 -0.21 14.49 -0.13
CA TRP A 102 0.60 14.38 1.09
C TRP A 102 -0.11 15.10 2.21
N LEU A 103 -0.38 14.36 3.29
CA LEU A 103 -0.83 14.90 4.54
C LEU A 103 0.38 15.11 5.47
N LEU A 104 0.52 16.34 5.95
CA LEU A 104 1.64 16.80 6.78
C LEU A 104 1.31 16.88 8.27
N ASP A 105 0.17 16.33 8.68
CA ASP A 105 -0.27 16.29 10.07
C ASP A 105 -0.83 14.90 10.42
N CYS A 106 -0.33 14.30 11.50
CA CYS A 106 -0.78 12.99 11.98
C CYS A 106 -1.89 13.05 13.04
N THR A 107 -2.37 14.25 13.38
CA THR A 107 -3.48 14.47 14.33
C THR A 107 -4.85 14.46 13.65
N ILE A 108 -4.90 14.50 12.32
CA ILE A 108 -6.14 14.48 11.56
C ILE A 108 -6.92 13.19 11.84
N PRO A 109 -8.22 13.28 12.17
CA PRO A 109 -9.04 12.11 12.45
C PRO A 109 -9.20 11.24 11.21
N TYR A 110 -9.29 9.92 11.44
CA TYR A 110 -9.52 8.95 10.40
C TYR A 110 -10.42 7.82 10.88
N LYS A 111 -11.08 7.16 9.94
CA LYS A 111 -11.80 5.91 10.16
C LYS A 111 -10.94 4.74 9.68
N GLU A 112 -10.59 3.83 10.60
CA GLU A 112 -9.94 2.56 10.25
C GLU A 112 -10.99 1.51 9.87
N THR A 113 -10.74 0.75 8.81
CA THR A 113 -11.50 -0.45 8.46
C THR A 113 -10.54 -1.53 8.01
N ARG A 114 -10.66 -2.73 8.59
CA ARG A 114 -9.95 -3.93 8.14
C ARG A 114 -10.81 -4.64 7.11
N LYS A 115 -10.23 -4.94 5.95
CA LYS A 115 -10.85 -5.75 4.90
C LYS A 115 -9.94 -6.91 4.55
N GLU A 116 -10.51 -7.96 3.96
CA GLU A 116 -9.72 -9.04 3.39
C GLU A 116 -9.75 -8.98 1.87
N PHE A 117 -8.56 -9.07 1.29
CA PHE A 117 -8.41 -9.28 -0.14
C PHE A 117 -8.84 -10.70 -0.50
N VAL A 118 -9.86 -10.78 -1.36
CA VAL A 118 -10.44 -12.03 -1.87
C VAL A 118 -9.83 -12.35 -3.23
N ARG A 119 -9.92 -11.37 -4.13
CA ARG A 119 -9.46 -11.44 -5.52
C ARG A 119 -9.35 -10.04 -6.11
N GLY A 120 -8.62 -9.92 -7.21
CA GLY A 120 -8.49 -8.70 -7.99
C GLY A 120 -8.40 -9.00 -9.48
N SER A 121 -8.91 -8.08 -10.29
CA SER A 121 -8.59 -8.04 -11.71
C SER A 121 -7.33 -7.21 -11.88
N PHE A 122 -6.28 -7.83 -12.40
CA PHE A 122 -4.99 -7.19 -12.68
C PHE A 122 -4.89 -7.06 -14.20
N LEU A 123 -5.24 -5.90 -14.73
CA LEU A 123 -5.10 -5.65 -16.16
C LEU A 123 -3.64 -5.27 -16.46
N PRO A 124 -3.10 -5.71 -17.62
CA PRO A 124 -1.80 -5.20 -18.07
C PRO A 124 -1.86 -3.67 -18.19
N PRO A 125 -0.71 -2.98 -18.08
CA PRO A 125 -0.66 -1.55 -18.33
C PRO A 125 -1.26 -1.24 -19.70
N ASP A 126 -2.16 -0.26 -19.78
CA ASP A 126 -2.71 0.23 -21.05
C ASP A 126 -1.89 1.40 -21.60
N ASP A 127 -2.08 1.74 -22.88
CA ASP A 127 -1.32 2.81 -23.56
C ASP A 127 -1.46 4.17 -22.86
N CYS A 128 -2.55 4.39 -22.12
CA CYS A 128 -2.80 5.62 -21.36
C CYS A 128 -2.15 5.61 -19.98
N HIS A 129 -1.91 4.42 -19.41
CA HIS A 129 -1.36 4.19 -18.08
C HIS A 129 -0.29 3.10 -18.10
N PRO A 130 0.84 3.33 -18.81
CA PRO A 130 1.87 2.31 -19.05
C PRO A 130 2.58 1.80 -17.78
N TYR A 131 2.26 2.39 -16.61
CA TYR A 131 2.84 2.06 -15.31
C TYR A 131 1.82 1.63 -14.26
N ALA A 132 0.51 1.62 -14.57
CA ALA A 132 -0.52 1.24 -13.62
C ALA A 132 -1.14 -0.08 -14.05
N PHE A 133 -0.96 -1.13 -13.26
CA PHE A 133 -1.95 -2.21 -13.29
C PHE A 133 -3.31 -1.57 -12.97
N ALA A 134 -4.27 -1.65 -13.87
CA ALA A 134 -5.64 -1.34 -13.49
C ALA A 134 -6.09 -2.49 -12.57
N LEU A 135 -5.86 -2.27 -11.28
CA LEU A 135 -6.23 -3.14 -10.19
C LEU A 135 -7.67 -2.81 -9.83
N ARG A 136 -8.59 -3.76 -10.01
CA ARG A 136 -9.91 -3.71 -9.37
C ARG A 136 -9.95 -4.72 -8.26
N LEU A 137 -10.15 -4.27 -7.03
CA LEU A 137 -10.18 -5.14 -5.86
C LEU A 137 -11.58 -5.61 -5.55
N PHE A 138 -11.67 -6.86 -5.12
CA PHE A 138 -12.84 -7.41 -4.47
C PHE A 138 -12.46 -7.68 -3.01
N LEU A 139 -13.03 -6.86 -2.12
CA LEU A 139 -12.76 -6.86 -0.69
C LEU A 139 -13.99 -7.33 0.08
N GLU A 140 -13.78 -8.14 1.11
CA GLU A 140 -14.83 -8.59 2.03
C GLU A 140 -14.56 -8.08 3.45
N ASP A 141 -15.63 -7.84 4.21
CA ASP A 141 -15.52 -7.79 5.66
C ASP A 141 -15.24 -9.21 6.17
N GLY A 142 -14.19 -9.39 6.96
CA GLY A 142 -13.86 -10.74 7.41
C GLY A 142 -12.62 -10.82 8.28
N HIS A 143 -12.51 -11.98 8.92
CA HIS A 143 -11.41 -12.46 9.75
C HIS A 143 -11.21 -13.94 9.43
N SER A 144 -10.59 -14.24 8.29
CA SER A 144 -10.27 -15.61 7.93
C SER A 144 -9.01 -16.06 8.68
N ALA A 145 -9.02 -17.32 9.13
CA ALA A 145 -7.85 -17.94 9.76
C ALA A 145 -6.60 -17.85 8.86
N LEU A 146 -6.77 -17.86 7.53
CA LEU A 146 -5.68 -17.68 6.58
C LEU A 146 -5.02 -16.30 6.69
N ALA A 147 -5.80 -15.23 6.70
CA ALA A 147 -5.27 -13.88 6.85
C ALA A 147 -4.62 -13.69 8.22
N GLU A 148 -5.26 -14.17 9.29
CA GLU A 148 -4.74 -14.09 10.66
C GLU A 148 -3.42 -14.86 10.83
N ASN A 149 -3.29 -16.03 10.18
CA ASN A 149 -2.06 -16.81 10.19
C ASN A 149 -0.89 -16.06 9.54
N ILE A 150 -1.13 -15.35 8.44
CA ILE A 150 -0.11 -14.52 7.77
C ILE A 150 0.30 -13.36 8.69
N GLU A 151 -0.66 -12.67 9.28
CA GLU A 151 -0.39 -11.59 10.23
C GLU A 151 0.41 -12.07 11.44
N ALA A 152 0.06 -13.24 12.00
CA ALA A 152 0.79 -13.85 13.12
C ALA A 152 2.21 -14.27 12.73
N ALA A 153 2.40 -14.81 11.52
CA ALA A 153 3.71 -15.17 10.98
C ALA A 153 4.60 -13.91 10.83
N VAL A 154 4.06 -12.84 10.24
CA VAL A 154 4.75 -11.55 10.07
C VAL A 154 5.12 -10.94 11.42
N ALA A 155 4.21 -10.99 12.40
CA ALA A 155 4.47 -10.51 13.75
C ALA A 155 5.62 -11.29 14.43
N LYS A 156 5.62 -12.62 14.30
CA LYS A 156 6.68 -13.49 14.84
C LYS A 156 8.03 -13.24 14.16
N MET A 157 8.04 -13.03 12.85
CA MET A 157 9.25 -12.71 12.09
C MET A 157 9.80 -11.33 12.45
N SER A 158 8.93 -10.33 12.62
CA SER A 158 9.30 -8.96 13.00
C SER A 158 9.91 -8.85 14.39
N GLN A 159 9.57 -9.75 15.31
CA GLN A 159 10.15 -9.80 16.66
C GLN A 159 11.60 -10.34 16.70
N ARG A 160 12.04 -11.01 15.63
CA ARG A 160 13.43 -11.49 15.51
C ARG A 160 14.33 -10.29 15.19
N LYS A 161 15.05 -9.79 16.20
CA LYS A 161 15.93 -8.60 16.27
C LYS A 161 16.90 -8.40 15.08
N THR A 162 16.41 -8.17 13.86
CA THR A 162 17.25 -7.89 12.67
C THR A 162 17.29 -6.41 12.30
N GLY A 163 16.61 -5.53 13.05
CA GLY A 163 16.55 -4.09 12.76
C GLY A 163 15.78 -3.72 11.48
N ARG A 164 15.38 -4.71 10.68
CA ARG A 164 14.61 -4.52 9.45
C ARG A 164 13.15 -4.89 9.72
N ARG A 165 12.25 -3.92 9.56
CA ARG A 165 10.81 -4.15 9.68
C ARG A 165 10.38 -5.11 8.56
N ILE A 166 9.83 -6.25 8.92
CA ILE A 166 9.24 -7.21 7.98
C ILE A 166 7.77 -6.85 7.86
N THR A 167 7.29 -6.67 6.64
CA THR A 167 5.89 -6.35 6.36
C THR A 167 5.21 -7.50 5.62
N THR A 168 3.88 -7.54 5.70
CA THR A 168 3.09 -8.63 5.09
C THR A 168 3.34 -8.76 3.58
N ASP A 169 3.45 -7.66 2.84
CA ASP A 169 3.79 -7.68 1.41
C ASP A 169 5.17 -8.27 1.15
N MET A 170 6.17 -7.99 1.98
CA MET A 170 7.50 -8.60 1.84
C MET A 170 7.44 -10.11 2.03
N VAL A 171 6.66 -10.62 2.99
CA VAL A 171 6.51 -12.06 3.22
C VAL A 171 5.81 -12.72 2.04
N ILE A 172 4.71 -12.13 1.54
CA ILE A 172 3.99 -12.66 0.38
C ILE A 172 4.90 -12.73 -0.86
N LEU A 173 5.70 -11.68 -1.10
CA LEU A 173 6.65 -11.64 -2.21
C LEU A 173 7.84 -12.60 -2.03
N ALA A 174 8.24 -12.91 -0.79
CA ALA A 174 9.29 -13.90 -0.54
C ALA A 174 8.81 -15.34 -0.81
N LEU A 175 7.55 -15.64 -0.47
CA LEU A 175 6.96 -16.96 -0.71
C LEU A 175 6.95 -17.33 -2.20
N SER A 176 6.74 -16.38 -3.10
CA SER A 176 6.82 -16.66 -4.55
C SER A 176 8.23 -17.07 -4.98
N GLY A 177 9.27 -16.45 -4.42
CA GLY A 177 10.67 -16.79 -4.71
C GLY A 177 11.05 -18.18 -4.22
N GLU A 178 10.61 -18.56 -3.01
CA GLU A 178 10.86 -19.91 -2.46
C GLU A 178 10.14 -20.99 -3.27
N ILE A 179 8.88 -20.75 -3.67
CA ILE A 179 8.11 -21.68 -4.49
C ILE A 179 8.71 -21.81 -5.90
N ALA A 180 9.11 -20.70 -6.53
CA ALA A 180 9.77 -20.73 -7.84
C ALA A 180 11.10 -21.53 -7.79
N THR A 181 11.87 -21.34 -6.72
CA THR A 181 13.13 -22.08 -6.49
C THR A 181 12.87 -23.57 -6.27
N ALA A 182 11.81 -23.94 -5.56
CA ALA A 182 11.42 -25.34 -5.36
C ALA A 182 10.96 -25.99 -6.67
N ALA A 183 10.17 -25.28 -7.48
CA ALA A 183 9.69 -25.76 -8.78
C ALA A 183 10.85 -26.03 -9.76
N HIS A 184 11.87 -25.15 -9.80
CA HIS A 184 13.07 -25.35 -10.62
C HIS A 184 13.95 -26.52 -10.17
N LYS A 185 13.84 -26.99 -8.92
CA LYS A 185 14.58 -28.16 -8.44
C LYS A 185 13.90 -29.49 -8.80
N ILE A 186 12.67 -29.44 -9.29
CA ILE A 186 11.84 -30.62 -9.59
C ILE A 186 11.65 -30.77 -11.12
N SER A 187 12.04 -29.76 -11.91
CA SER A 187 12.11 -29.78 -13.38
C SER A 187 13.50 -30.14 -13.88
#